data_AF-A0A7W8W4M4-F1
#
_entry.id   AF-A0A7W8W4M4-F1
#
_cell.length_a   1.000
_cell.length_b   1.000
_cell.length_c   1.000
_cell.angle_alpha   90.00
_cell.angle_beta   90.00
_cell.angle_gamma   90.00
#
_symmetry.space_group_name_H-M   'P 1'
#
loop_
_entity.id
_entity.type
_entity.pdbx_description
1 polymer ?
#
loop_
_entity_poly.entity_id
_entity_poly.type
_entity_poly.pdbx_seq_one_letter_code
_entity_poly.pdbx_strand_id
1 'polypeptide(L)'
;MRLTPIQLMFPITFPIFMKITFQISKAKLATALALAIAALAVTPVYARNSTADDWTQPDEADLTRHGHYMNHDGHNVHAPSRTKDGAVPPGATAHCGDGSYSFSQHRSGTCSRHGGVAEWE
;
A
#
# COMPACT_ATOMS: atom_id res chain seq x y z
N MET A 1 49.70 -68.57 -6.71
CA MET A 1 50.60 -68.82 -5.55
C MET A 1 51.68 -67.76 -5.54
N ARG A 2 52.13 -67.39 -4.33
CA ARG A 2 53.13 -66.35 -3.99
C ARG A 2 52.49 -64.97 -3.78
N LEU A 3 51.95 -64.73 -2.59
CA LEU A 3 52.61 -64.38 -1.30
C LEU A 3 52.98 -62.88 -1.27
N THR A 4 52.43 -62.22 -0.25
CA THR A 4 52.61 -60.83 0.26
C THR A 4 54.06 -60.63 0.80
N PRO A 5 54.46 -59.59 1.59
CA PRO A 5 53.84 -58.31 2.07
C PRO A 5 54.85 -57.11 2.03
N ILE A 6 54.67 -56.07 2.89
CA ILE A 6 55.70 -55.11 3.42
C ILE A 6 55.81 -53.80 2.61
N GLN A 7 55.71 -52.56 3.11
CA GLN A 7 55.76 -51.91 4.44
C GLN A 7 55.06 -50.54 4.27
N LEU A 8 54.01 -50.18 5.01
CA LEU A 8 54.05 -49.43 6.28
C LEU A 8 55.16 -48.37 6.40
N MET A 9 54.80 -47.10 6.15
CA MET A 9 55.36 -45.92 6.84
C MET A 9 54.29 -44.82 6.90
N PHE A 10 53.42 -44.89 7.90
CA PHE A 10 52.64 -43.75 8.37
C PHE A 10 53.22 -43.33 9.72
N PRO A 11 53.90 -42.18 9.85
CA PRO A 11 54.22 -41.65 11.16
C PRO A 11 52.94 -41.15 11.85
N ILE A 12 52.69 -41.81 12.97
CA ILE A 12 51.80 -41.41 14.04
C ILE A 12 52.21 -40.03 14.55
N THR A 13 51.25 -39.10 14.59
CA THR A 13 51.26 -38.01 15.58
C THR A 13 49.81 -37.72 16.00
N PHE A 14 49.28 -38.58 16.87
CA PHE A 14 48.32 -38.18 17.89
C PHE A 14 49.00 -37.13 18.81
N PRO A 15 48.32 -36.35 19.67
CA PRO A 15 46.96 -35.79 19.63
C PRO A 15 46.95 -34.29 20.05
N ILE A 16 46.26 -33.41 19.33
CA ILE A 16 45.88 -32.07 19.85
C ILE A 16 44.36 -31.90 19.75
N PHE A 17 43.64 -32.89 20.25
CA PHE A 17 42.30 -32.62 20.76
C PHE A 17 42.44 -31.88 22.10
N MET A 18 41.45 -31.05 22.43
CA MET A 18 41.16 -30.63 23.81
C MET A 18 41.84 -29.34 24.30
N LYS A 19 41.68 -28.22 23.57
CA LYS A 19 41.71 -26.86 24.18
C LYS A 19 40.93 -25.76 23.43
N ILE A 20 40.35 -26.07 22.26
CA ILE A 20 39.71 -25.06 21.39
C ILE A 20 38.21 -24.82 21.72
N THR A 21 37.60 -25.56 22.65
CA THR A 21 36.16 -25.41 22.94
C THR A 21 35.83 -24.44 24.09
N PHE A 22 36.82 -23.95 24.86
CA PHE A 22 36.58 -23.15 26.06
C PHE A 22 36.74 -21.62 25.88
N GLN A 23 36.52 -21.06 24.69
CA GLN A 23 36.46 -19.59 24.48
C GLN A 23 35.22 -19.14 23.69
N ILE A 24 34.26 -20.03 23.42
CA ILE A 24 33.13 -19.76 22.51
C ILE A 24 31.87 -19.27 23.26
N SER A 25 31.92 -19.07 24.59
CA SER A 25 30.71 -18.88 25.41
C SER A 25 30.28 -17.42 25.72
N LYS A 26 31.10 -16.40 25.43
CA LYS A 26 30.74 -14.99 25.77
C LYS A 26 30.61 -14.05 24.56
N ALA A 27 31.28 -14.34 23.45
CA ALA A 27 31.29 -13.45 22.28
C ALA A 27 30.02 -13.57 21.40
N LYS A 28 29.28 -14.68 21.47
CA LYS A 28 28.06 -14.88 20.65
C LYS A 28 26.81 -14.23 21.22
N LEU A 29 26.82 -13.81 22.49
CA LEU A 29 25.65 -13.22 23.14
C LEU A 29 25.58 -11.69 22.95
N ALA A 30 26.74 -11.02 22.86
CA ALA A 30 26.78 -9.57 22.63
C ALA A 30 26.57 -9.18 21.15
N THR A 31 26.92 -10.06 20.20
CA THR A 31 26.81 -9.78 18.75
C THR A 31 25.42 -10.04 18.18
N ALA A 32 24.62 -10.92 18.80
CA ALA A 32 23.25 -11.19 18.34
C ALA A 32 22.26 -10.06 18.65
N LEU A 33 22.52 -9.24 19.67
CA LEU A 33 21.62 -8.16 20.06
C LEU A 33 21.83 -6.87 19.24
N ALA A 34 23.06 -6.57 18.83
CA ALA A 34 23.36 -5.37 18.03
C ALA A 34 22.82 -5.46 16.58
N LEU A 35 22.74 -6.66 16.00
CA LEU A 35 22.21 -6.86 14.64
C LEU A 35 20.67 -6.89 14.58
N ALA A 36 19.98 -7.16 15.69
CA ALA A 36 18.52 -7.18 15.72
C ALA A 36 17.87 -5.78 15.75
N ILE A 37 18.58 -4.76 16.24
CA ILE A 37 18.04 -3.39 16.36
C ILE A 37 18.15 -2.61 15.03
N ALA A 38 19.15 -2.92 14.20
CA ALA A 38 19.35 -2.24 12.92
C ALA A 38 18.32 -2.61 11.83
N ALA A 39 17.57 -3.70 12.01
CA ALA A 39 16.61 -4.19 11.01
C ALA A 39 15.19 -3.58 11.13
N LEU A 40 14.88 -2.84 12.20
CA LEU A 40 13.55 -2.23 12.40
C LEU A 40 13.44 -0.80 11.87
N ALA A 41 14.55 -0.14 11.51
CA ALA A 41 14.55 1.26 11.10
C ALA A 41 14.27 1.50 9.59
N VAL A 42 14.13 0.43 8.81
CA VAL A 42 13.89 0.51 7.35
C VAL A 42 12.68 -0.33 6.98
N THR A 43 11.52 -0.04 7.61
CA THR A 43 10.28 -0.34 6.92
C THR A 43 10.06 0.81 5.94
N PRO A 44 10.17 0.60 4.61
CA PRO A 44 9.59 1.56 3.69
C PRO A 44 8.10 1.62 4.05
N VAL A 45 7.68 2.72 4.66
CA VAL A 45 6.27 3.08 4.68
C VAL A 45 5.94 3.34 3.22
N TYR A 46 5.53 2.29 2.53
CA TYR A 46 4.82 2.43 1.28
C TYR A 46 3.57 3.21 1.63
N ALA A 47 3.63 4.53 1.43
CA ALA A 47 2.42 5.32 1.28
C ALA A 47 1.64 4.59 0.19
N ARG A 48 0.47 4.08 0.55
CA ARG A 48 -0.45 3.52 -0.43
C ARG A 48 -0.78 4.70 -1.33
N ASN A 49 -0.17 4.76 -2.51
CA ASN A 49 -0.69 5.63 -3.54
C ASN A 49 -2.08 5.09 -3.81
N SER A 50 -3.08 5.78 -3.28
CA SER A 50 -4.45 5.58 -3.68
C SER A 50 -4.52 5.92 -5.15
N THR A 51 -4.25 4.94 -6.02
CA THR A 51 -5.04 4.78 -7.24
C THR A 51 -6.43 4.28 -6.83
N ALA A 52 -7.01 4.91 -5.81
CA ALA A 52 -8.42 4.76 -5.49
C ALA A 52 -9.09 5.58 -6.58
N ASP A 53 -9.54 4.82 -7.57
CA ASP A 53 -10.56 5.20 -8.51
C ASP A 53 -10.18 6.28 -9.51
N ASP A 54 -9.98 5.84 -10.75
CA ASP A 54 -10.02 6.67 -11.94
C ASP A 54 -11.47 7.13 -12.18
N TRP A 55 -12.01 7.92 -11.25
CA TRP A 55 -13.23 8.69 -11.49
C TRP A 55 -12.79 10.00 -12.13
N THR A 56 -13.30 10.27 -13.33
CA THR A 56 -13.08 11.53 -14.03
C THR A 56 -13.64 12.65 -13.17
N GLN A 57 -12.76 13.29 -12.40
CA GLN A 57 -13.13 14.46 -11.63
C GLN A 57 -13.55 15.56 -12.62
N PRO A 58 -14.70 16.21 -12.42
CA PRO A 58 -15.09 17.33 -13.25
C PRO A 58 -14.02 18.42 -13.18
N ASP A 59 -13.81 19.15 -14.28
CA ASP A 59 -12.92 20.30 -14.26
C ASP A 59 -13.51 21.36 -13.31
N GLU A 60 -12.82 21.60 -12.20
CA GLU A 60 -13.20 22.60 -11.21
C GLU A 60 -13.32 24.00 -11.83
N ALA A 61 -12.60 24.30 -12.91
CA ALA A 61 -12.69 25.58 -13.60
C ALA A 61 -14.08 25.83 -14.19
N ASP A 62 -14.82 24.78 -14.55
CA ASP A 62 -16.14 24.89 -15.16
C ASP A 62 -17.27 24.92 -14.13
N LEU A 63 -16.96 24.59 -12.87
CA LEU A 63 -17.91 24.52 -11.77
C LEU A 63 -18.00 25.83 -10.98
N THR A 64 -19.19 26.08 -10.42
CA THR A 64 -19.46 27.26 -9.56
C THR A 64 -19.15 27.01 -8.10
N ARG A 65 -19.05 25.74 -7.70
CA ARG A 65 -18.76 25.28 -6.33
C ARG A 65 -17.76 24.14 -6.41
N HIS A 66 -16.82 24.11 -5.46
CA HIS A 66 -15.65 23.20 -5.41
C HIS A 66 -15.66 22.31 -4.16
N GLY A 67 -16.85 21.90 -3.73
CA GLY A 67 -17.00 21.12 -2.51
C GLY A 67 -16.90 19.63 -2.82
N HIS A 68 -16.30 18.85 -1.92
CA HIS A 68 -16.28 17.39 -2.01
C HIS A 68 -16.86 16.76 -0.74
N TYR A 69 -17.29 15.51 -0.85
CA TYR A 69 -17.68 14.70 0.28
C TYR A 69 -17.20 13.26 0.09
N MET A 70 -16.98 12.57 1.19
CA MET A 70 -16.68 11.15 1.18
C MET A 70 -18.00 10.37 1.20
N ASN A 71 -18.22 9.53 0.19
CA ASN A 71 -19.35 8.63 0.17
C ASN A 71 -19.13 7.46 1.17
N HIS A 72 -20.10 6.57 1.31
CA HIS A 72 -19.98 5.45 2.26
C HIS A 72 -19.00 4.36 1.81
N ASP A 73 -18.66 4.31 0.52
CA ASP A 73 -17.60 3.43 -0.01
C ASP A 73 -16.20 4.01 0.22
N GLY A 74 -16.10 5.24 0.74
CA GLY A 74 -14.83 5.93 1.00
C GLY A 74 -14.30 6.71 -0.20
N HIS A 75 -15.06 6.84 -1.28
CA HIS A 75 -14.67 7.63 -2.45
C HIS A 75 -14.87 9.13 -2.19
N ASN A 76 -13.89 9.95 -2.58
CA ASN A 76 -13.99 11.40 -2.54
C ASN A 76 -14.74 11.91 -3.79
N VAL A 77 -16.02 12.26 -3.62
CA VAL A 77 -16.92 12.64 -4.70
C VAL A 77 -17.15 14.14 -4.67
N HIS A 78 -17.18 14.77 -5.85
CA HIS A 78 -17.56 16.18 -5.96
C HIS A 78 -19.02 16.37 -5.54
N ALA A 79 -19.29 17.33 -4.66
CA ALA A 79 -20.63 17.66 -4.21
C ALA A 79 -21.43 18.35 -5.34
N PRO A 80 -22.77 18.34 -5.32
CA PRO A 80 -23.56 18.94 -6.39
C PRO A 80 -23.15 20.39 -6.68
N SER A 81 -22.99 20.69 -7.97
CA SER A 81 -22.48 21.98 -8.46
C SER A 81 -23.09 22.35 -9.79
N ARG A 82 -23.28 23.65 -10.04
CA ARG A 82 -23.72 24.13 -11.36
C ARG A 82 -22.49 24.41 -12.22
N THR A 83 -22.61 24.20 -13.52
CA THR A 83 -21.63 24.64 -14.50
C THR A 83 -21.83 26.11 -14.83
N LYS A 84 -20.75 26.80 -15.22
CA LYS A 84 -20.81 28.21 -15.64
C LYS A 84 -21.55 28.39 -16.95
N ASP A 85 -21.35 27.45 -17.88
CA ASP A 85 -21.93 27.51 -19.23
C ASP A 85 -23.26 26.76 -19.35
N GLY A 86 -23.75 26.15 -18.27
CA GLY A 86 -24.99 25.35 -18.26
C GLY A 86 -24.87 24.02 -19.00
N ALA A 87 -23.68 23.67 -19.50
CA ALA A 87 -23.40 22.36 -20.09
C ALA A 87 -23.30 21.27 -19.01
N VAL A 88 -23.51 20.01 -19.40
CA VAL A 88 -23.30 18.87 -18.51
C VAL A 88 -21.79 18.70 -18.28
N PRO A 89 -21.29 18.79 -17.04
CA PRO A 89 -19.87 18.59 -16.77
C PRO A 89 -19.50 17.11 -16.92
N PRO A 90 -18.27 16.80 -17.36
CA PRO A 90 -17.81 15.42 -17.44
C PRO A 90 -17.86 14.76 -16.06
N GLY A 91 -18.34 13.52 -16.00
CA GLY A 91 -18.48 12.76 -14.76
C GLY A 91 -19.78 13.05 -13.97
N ALA A 92 -20.64 13.96 -14.43
CA ALA A 92 -21.97 14.09 -13.87
C ALA A 92 -22.79 12.82 -14.09
N THR A 93 -23.51 12.38 -13.05
CA THR A 93 -24.38 11.20 -13.10
C THR A 93 -25.86 11.57 -13.02
N ALA A 94 -26.18 12.79 -12.58
CA ALA A 94 -27.56 13.24 -12.47
C ALA A 94 -27.68 14.77 -12.57
N HIS A 95 -28.80 15.23 -13.10
CA HIS A 95 -29.26 16.61 -13.01
C HIS A 95 -30.29 16.75 -11.88
N CYS A 96 -30.01 17.59 -10.89
CA CYS A 96 -30.91 17.86 -9.77
C CYS A 96 -32.00 18.87 -10.15
N GLY A 97 -33.14 18.84 -9.45
CA GLY A 97 -34.27 19.75 -9.70
C GLY A 97 -33.97 21.23 -9.44
N ASP A 98 -32.98 21.55 -8.61
CA ASP A 98 -32.49 22.91 -8.46
C ASP A 98 -31.65 23.38 -9.65
N GLY A 99 -31.23 22.47 -10.55
CA GLY A 99 -30.38 22.70 -11.72
C GLY A 99 -28.88 22.59 -11.44
N SER A 100 -28.48 21.97 -10.33
CA SER A 100 -27.11 21.51 -10.10
C SER A 100 -26.88 20.10 -10.66
N TYR A 101 -25.64 19.78 -11.00
CA TYR A 101 -25.23 18.44 -11.43
C TYR A 101 -24.64 17.67 -10.25
N SER A 102 -25.08 16.42 -10.07
CA SER A 102 -24.57 15.50 -9.07
C SER A 102 -23.54 14.55 -9.67
N PHE A 103 -22.52 14.22 -8.88
CA PHE A 103 -21.47 13.25 -9.22
C PHE A 103 -21.59 11.98 -8.35
N SER A 104 -22.75 11.81 -7.68
CA SER A 104 -22.98 10.69 -6.79
C SER A 104 -23.07 9.38 -7.58
N GLN A 105 -22.37 8.35 -7.09
CA GLN A 105 -22.42 7.00 -7.64
C GLN A 105 -23.70 6.24 -7.21
N HIS A 106 -24.44 6.78 -6.26
CA HIS A 106 -25.56 6.11 -5.61
C HIS A 106 -26.86 6.74 -6.04
N ARG A 107 -27.88 5.92 -6.30
CA ARG A 107 -29.23 6.44 -6.59
C ARG A 107 -29.96 6.87 -5.30
N SER A 108 -29.66 6.20 -4.19
CA SER A 108 -30.27 6.43 -2.88
C SER A 108 -29.87 7.80 -2.32
N GLY A 109 -30.84 8.70 -2.18
CA GLY A 109 -30.63 10.02 -1.57
C GLY A 109 -29.98 11.07 -2.47
N THR A 110 -29.70 10.76 -3.73
CA THR A 110 -29.15 11.72 -4.69
C THR A 110 -30.14 12.85 -4.94
N CYS A 111 -29.61 14.07 -4.97
CA CYS A 111 -30.38 15.32 -5.06
C CYS A 111 -31.48 15.48 -3.99
N SER A 112 -31.50 14.70 -2.90
CA SER A 112 -32.53 14.79 -1.86
C SER A 112 -32.64 16.19 -1.24
N ARG A 113 -31.52 16.91 -1.12
CA ARG A 113 -31.45 18.29 -0.65
C ARG A 113 -31.67 19.34 -1.74
N HIS A 114 -31.74 18.90 -2.99
CA HIS A 114 -31.72 19.73 -4.20
C HIS A 114 -32.99 19.55 -5.04
N GLY A 115 -34.11 19.19 -4.39
CA GLY A 115 -35.41 19.04 -5.06
C GLY A 115 -35.63 17.69 -5.76
N GLY A 116 -34.78 16.70 -5.52
CA GLY A 116 -34.83 15.41 -6.20
C GLY A 116 -34.11 15.42 -7.54
N VAL A 117 -34.07 14.27 -8.21
CA VAL A 117 -33.41 14.11 -9.50
C VAL A 117 -34.39 14.45 -10.61
N ALA A 118 -34.02 15.40 -11.46
CA ALA A 118 -34.77 15.74 -12.67
C ALA A 118 -34.43 14.76 -13.80
N GLU A 119 -33.15 14.46 -13.99
CA GLU A 119 -32.66 13.57 -15.05
C GLU A 119 -31.44 12.77 -14.58
N TRP A 120 -31.30 11.56 -15.10
CA TRP A 120 -30.13 10.72 -14.90
C TRP A 120 -29.36 10.66 -16.23
N GLU A 121 -28.05 10.85 -16.16
CA GLU A 121 -27.15 10.73 -17.32
C GLU A 121 -26.80 9.27 -17.63
#